data_AF-V5GK72-F1
#
_entry.id   AF-V5GK72-F1
#
_cell.length_a   1.000
_cell.length_b   1.000
_cell.length_c   1.000
_cell.angle_alpha   90.00
_cell.angle_beta   90.00
_cell.angle_gamma   90.00
#
_symmetry.space_group_name_H-M   'P 1'
#
loop_
_entity.id
_entity.type
_entity.pdbx_description
1 polymer ?
#
loop_
_entity_poly.entity_id
_entity_poly.type
_entity_poly.pdbx_seq_one_letter_code
_entity_poly.pdbx_strand_id
1 'polypeptide(L)'
;PAPECDELCPPLYPSDTYDLRCVDKVGKEVSCTEAGHGTILEYTCKTSYETPFGYKKTLFCENGKWDRSTPVCQPVCGKKISNDAKPTIYGTYPNEKIEYPWIAAIYSKLKDSFENVCVGSILSQTVVLTAAHCVTNDFGNVLPTEDYLIGVGKLY
;
A
#
# COMPACT_ATOMS: atom_id res chain seq x y z
N PRO A 1 49.15 1.87 -9.69
CA PRO A 1 48.15 0.78 -9.52
C PRO A 1 46.93 1.06 -10.40
N ALA A 2 46.48 0.08 -11.18
CA ALA A 2 45.25 0.20 -11.96
C ALA A 2 44.02 0.05 -11.04
N PRO A 3 42.92 0.77 -11.27
CA PRO A 3 41.67 0.55 -10.53
C PRO A 3 41.10 -0.83 -10.87
N GLU A 4 40.66 -1.55 -9.85
CA GLU A 4 39.97 -2.84 -9.98
C GLU A 4 38.48 -2.56 -10.17
N CYS A 5 37.90 -3.05 -11.27
CA CYS A 5 36.48 -2.89 -11.55
C CYS A 5 35.71 -4.06 -10.92
N ASP A 6 35.01 -3.78 -9.84
CA ASP A 6 34.06 -4.71 -9.24
C ASP A 6 32.76 -4.73 -10.06
N GLU A 7 32.20 -5.91 -10.32
CA GLU A 7 30.86 -6.02 -10.91
C GLU A 7 29.81 -5.44 -9.95
N LEU A 8 28.99 -4.53 -10.47
CA LEU A 8 27.89 -3.93 -9.72
C LEU A 8 26.65 -4.83 -9.78
N CYS A 9 25.94 -4.91 -8.66
CA CYS A 9 24.62 -5.52 -8.63
C CYS A 9 23.57 -4.66 -9.36
N PRO A 10 22.46 -5.25 -9.85
CA PRO A 10 21.39 -4.51 -10.51
C PRO A 10 20.95 -3.29 -9.68
N PRO A 11 20.85 -2.09 -10.27
CA PRO A 11 20.56 -0.88 -9.52
C PRO A 11 19.16 -0.94 -8.89
N LEU A 12 19.06 -0.50 -7.64
CA LEU A 12 17.80 -0.41 -6.91
C LEU A 12 17.49 1.02 -6.49
N TYR A 13 16.21 1.37 -6.60
CA TYR A 13 15.67 2.70 -6.33
C TYR A 13 14.60 2.62 -5.23
N PRO A 14 14.44 3.67 -4.40
CA PRO A 14 13.29 3.81 -3.52
C PRO A 14 11.96 3.73 -4.30
N SER A 15 10.90 3.30 -3.63
CA SER A 15 9.56 3.14 -4.19
C SER A 15 8.53 3.90 -3.35
N ASP A 16 7.27 3.93 -3.77
CA ASP A 16 6.16 4.47 -2.96
C ASP A 16 5.86 3.63 -1.72
N THR A 17 6.39 2.41 -1.64
CA THR A 17 6.13 1.46 -0.54
C THR A 17 7.32 1.23 0.40
N TYR A 18 8.53 1.62 0.00
CA TYR A 18 9.75 1.44 0.79
C TYR A 18 10.84 2.46 0.49
N ASP A 19 11.69 2.68 1.49
CA ASP A 19 12.96 3.39 1.38
C ASP A 19 14.12 2.39 1.43
N LEU A 20 15.26 2.78 0.85
CA LEU A 20 16.46 1.95 0.75
C LEU A 20 17.64 2.60 1.47
N ARG A 21 18.50 1.78 2.05
CA ARG A 21 19.80 2.18 2.59
C ARG A 21 20.84 1.14 2.20
N CYS A 22 21.95 1.57 1.61
CA CYS A 22 23.03 0.68 1.20
C CYS A 22 24.33 1.06 1.91
N VAL A 23 25.02 0.05 2.44
CA VAL A 23 26.33 0.19 3.07
C VAL A 23 27.32 -0.74 2.39
N ASP A 24 28.49 -0.23 2.03
CA ASP A 24 29.53 -1.02 1.37
C ASP A 24 30.22 -1.99 2.34
N LYS A 25 31.18 -2.77 1.83
CA LYS A 25 31.97 -3.74 2.60
C LYS A 25 32.78 -3.15 3.76
N VAL A 26 33.03 -1.84 3.78
CA VAL A 26 33.72 -1.14 4.88
C VAL A 26 32.73 -0.42 5.82
N GLY A 27 31.43 -0.56 5.59
CA GLY A 27 30.37 0.05 6.40
C GLY A 27 30.05 1.50 6.05
N LYS A 28 30.55 2.02 4.91
CA LYS A 28 30.25 3.36 4.43
C LYS A 28 28.94 3.36 3.65
N GLU A 29 28.11 4.36 3.89
CA GLU A 29 26.87 4.53 3.13
C GLU A 29 27.17 4.92 1.67
N VAL A 30 26.55 4.20 0.74
CA VAL A 30 26.75 4.34 -0.72
C VAL A 30 25.40 4.36 -1.44
N SER A 31 25.37 4.83 -2.68
CA SER A 31 24.16 4.73 -3.50
C SER A 31 23.83 3.26 -3.79
N CYS A 32 22.56 2.88 -3.66
CA CYS A 32 22.08 1.55 -4.02
C CYS A 32 22.15 1.26 -5.53
N THR A 33 22.43 2.28 -6.35
CA THR A 33 22.72 2.12 -7.79
C THR A 33 24.19 1.80 -8.06
N GLU A 34 25.06 1.95 -7.06
CA GLU A 34 26.52 1.77 -7.15
C GLU A 34 26.98 0.62 -6.24
N ALA A 35 26.07 -0.30 -5.93
CA ALA A 35 26.32 -1.42 -5.03
C ALA A 35 27.26 -2.45 -5.68
N GLY A 36 28.52 -2.47 -5.26
CA GLY A 36 29.50 -3.50 -5.62
C GLY A 36 29.47 -4.72 -4.68
N HIS A 37 30.33 -5.69 -4.96
CA HIS A 37 30.47 -6.90 -4.15
C HIS A 37 30.71 -6.56 -2.66
N GLY A 38 29.95 -7.22 -1.78
CA GLY A 38 30.02 -7.02 -0.33
C GLY A 38 29.10 -5.93 0.20
N THR A 39 28.42 -5.17 -0.66
CA THR A 39 27.41 -4.19 -0.24
C THR A 39 26.20 -4.88 0.38
N ILE A 40 25.75 -4.37 1.52
CA ILE A 40 24.51 -4.76 2.18
C ILE A 40 23.48 -3.66 1.94
N LEU A 41 22.33 -4.05 1.39
CA LEU A 41 21.16 -3.19 1.25
C LEU A 41 20.15 -3.57 2.33
N GLU A 42 19.64 -2.59 3.07
CA GLU A 42 18.50 -2.73 3.97
C GLU A 42 17.35 -1.85 3.48
N TYR A 43 16.14 -2.41 3.40
CA TYR A 43 14.94 -1.64 3.07
C TYR A 43 14.00 -1.51 4.26
N THR A 44 13.32 -0.37 4.32
CA THR A 44 12.30 -0.07 5.32
C THR A 44 10.99 0.24 4.63
N CYS A 45 9.92 -0.48 4.98
CA CYS A 45 8.60 -0.18 4.46
C CYS A 45 8.12 1.18 4.98
N LYS A 46 7.53 1.99 4.08
CA LYS A 46 6.93 3.27 4.40
C LYS A 46 5.70 3.08 5.29
N THR A 47 5.23 4.16 5.90
CA THR A 47 4.02 4.18 6.73
C THR A 47 2.86 3.49 6.02
N SER A 48 2.11 2.65 6.75
CA SER A 48 1.00 1.83 6.26
C SER A 48 1.40 0.64 5.37
N TYR A 49 2.69 0.31 5.27
CA TYR A 49 3.18 -0.93 4.67
C TYR A 49 4.00 -1.75 5.65
N GLU A 50 4.04 -3.07 5.44
CA GLU A 50 4.85 -3.99 6.23
C GLU A 50 5.54 -5.03 5.36
N THR A 51 6.65 -5.56 5.86
CA THR A 51 7.36 -6.66 5.23
C THR A 51 6.56 -7.94 5.42
N PRO A 52 6.23 -8.70 4.36
CA PRO A 52 5.48 -9.94 4.51
C PRO A 52 6.22 -10.96 5.38
N PHE A 53 5.46 -11.84 6.05
CA PHE A 53 6.04 -12.86 6.91
C PHE A 53 7.02 -13.76 6.14
N GLY A 54 8.19 -13.99 6.71
CA GLY A 54 9.25 -14.80 6.11
C GLY A 54 10.17 -14.04 5.13
N TYR A 55 9.89 -12.79 4.79
CA TYR A 55 10.77 -11.96 3.97
C TYR A 55 11.86 -11.32 4.82
N LYS A 56 13.09 -11.29 4.31
CA LYS A 56 14.19 -10.55 4.93
C LYS A 56 14.20 -9.12 4.41
N LYS A 57 14.59 -8.19 5.30
CA LYS A 57 14.76 -6.77 4.99
C LYS A 57 16.12 -6.42 4.38
N THR A 58 17.02 -7.40 4.35
CA THR A 58 18.40 -7.22 3.88
C THR A 58 18.68 -8.05 2.63
N LEU A 59 19.40 -7.44 1.70
CA LEU A 59 19.94 -8.03 0.49
C LEU A 59 21.46 -7.88 0.52
N PHE A 60 22.17 -8.88 0.02
CA PHE A 60 23.62 -8.88 -0.10
C PHE A 60 24.04 -8.91 -1.56
N CYS A 61 24.94 -8.02 -1.95
CA CYS A 61 25.50 -8.01 -3.29
C CYS A 61 26.68 -8.98 -3.36
N GLU A 62 26.51 -10.08 -4.10
CA GLU A 62 27.53 -11.09 -4.32
C GLU A 62 27.81 -11.22 -5.82
N ASN A 63 28.99 -10.75 -6.24
CA ASN A 63 29.51 -10.89 -7.61
C ASN A 63 28.50 -10.42 -8.67
N GLY A 64 28.07 -9.16 -8.56
CA GLY A 64 27.13 -8.55 -9.51
C GLY A 64 25.69 -9.05 -9.40
N LYS A 65 25.32 -9.85 -8.39
CA LYS A 65 23.94 -10.31 -8.16
C LYS A 65 23.50 -10.12 -6.72
N TRP A 66 22.25 -9.70 -6.55
CA TRP A 66 21.61 -9.72 -5.24
C TRP A 66 21.28 -11.15 -4.84
N ASP A 67 21.57 -11.51 -3.58
CA ASP A 67 21.30 -12.85 -3.01
C ASP A 67 19.79 -13.19 -2.96
N ARG A 68 18.93 -12.17 -3.07
CA ARG A 68 17.49 -12.25 -2.92
C ARG A 68 16.77 -11.39 -3.96
N SER A 69 15.48 -11.63 -4.08
CA SER A 69 14.57 -10.80 -4.86
C SER A 69 14.48 -9.38 -4.29
N THR A 70 14.04 -8.45 -5.14
CA THR A 70 13.81 -7.05 -4.78
C THR A 70 12.94 -6.89 -3.53
N PRO A 71 13.12 -5.78 -2.77
CA PRO A 71 12.28 -5.44 -1.63
C PRO A 71 10.78 -5.57 -1.90
N VAL A 72 10.04 -6.13 -0.94
CA VAL A 72 8.58 -6.26 -0.99
C VAL A 72 7.97 -5.67 0.28
N CYS A 73 7.06 -4.72 0.09
CA CYS A 73 6.28 -4.10 1.15
C CYS A 73 4.80 -4.15 0.76
N GLN A 74 3.99 -4.82 1.58
CA GLN A 74 2.55 -4.96 1.35
C GLN A 74 1.77 -3.97 2.22
N PRO A 75 0.61 -3.48 1.78
CA PRO A 75 -0.25 -2.65 2.61
C PRO A 75 -0.64 -3.38 3.90
N VAL A 76 -0.61 -2.67 5.02
CA VAL A 76 -1.13 -3.17 6.29
C VAL A 76 -2.65 -3.18 6.23
N CYS A 77 -3.28 -4.35 6.44
CA CYS A 77 -4.72 -4.50 6.41
C CYS A 77 -5.30 -4.81 7.81
N GLY A 78 -6.60 -4.56 7.99
CA GLY A 78 -7.38 -5.02 9.16
C GLY A 78 -7.03 -4.40 10.52
N LYS A 79 -6.13 -3.40 10.58
CA LYS A 79 -5.78 -2.71 11.83
C LYS A 79 -6.68 -1.49 12.06
N LYS A 80 -7.43 -1.51 13.17
CA LYS A 80 -8.23 -0.36 13.62
C LYS A 80 -7.31 0.76 14.09
N ILE A 81 -7.77 2.01 13.97
CA ILE A 81 -6.99 3.18 14.43
C ILE A 81 -7.01 3.27 15.98
N SER A 82 -8.10 2.84 16.60
CA SER A 82 -8.24 2.73 18.05
C SER A 82 -8.81 1.36 18.44
N ASN A 83 -8.37 0.85 19.59
CA ASN A 83 -8.94 -0.36 20.18
C ASN A 83 -10.36 -0.11 20.74
N ASP A 84 -10.70 1.14 21.04
CA ASP A 84 -12.02 1.55 21.54
C ASP A 84 -13.04 1.81 20.42
N ALA A 85 -12.68 1.48 19.18
CA ALA A 85 -13.49 1.73 18.01
C ALA A 85 -14.89 1.08 18.11
N LYS A 86 -15.94 1.88 17.95
CA LYS A 86 -17.34 1.45 17.96
C LYS A 86 -17.93 1.53 16.55
N PRO A 87 -18.48 0.42 16.01
CA PRO A 87 -19.02 0.42 14.65
C PRO A 87 -20.10 1.50 14.52
N THR A 88 -19.99 2.33 13.49
CA THR A 88 -20.98 3.37 13.21
C THR A 88 -22.28 2.70 12.75
N ILE A 89 -23.39 2.99 13.43
CA ILE A 89 -24.72 2.46 13.10
C ILE A 89 -25.51 3.59 12.44
N TYR A 90 -26.31 3.26 11.43
CA TYR A 90 -27.21 4.24 10.81
C TYR A 90 -28.09 4.91 11.88
N GLY A 91 -28.05 6.23 11.98
CA GLY A 91 -28.78 7.01 12.99
C GLY A 91 -28.03 7.31 14.30
N THR A 92 -26.77 6.89 14.45
CA THR A 92 -25.91 7.33 15.57
C THR A 92 -25.11 8.58 15.22
N TYR A 93 -24.69 9.34 16.24
CA TYR A 93 -23.82 10.49 16.07
C TYR A 93 -22.55 10.12 15.29
N PRO A 94 -22.08 10.98 14.37
CA PRO A 94 -20.82 10.75 13.67
C PRO A 94 -19.68 10.57 14.67
N ASN A 95 -18.82 9.58 14.43
CA ASN A 95 -17.60 9.44 15.21
C ASN A 95 -16.67 10.61 14.86
N GLU A 96 -16.16 11.33 15.85
CA GLU A 96 -15.20 12.44 15.64
C GLU A 96 -13.85 11.97 15.06
N LYS A 97 -13.63 10.65 14.95
CA LYS A 97 -12.39 10.02 14.49
C LYS A 97 -12.67 8.93 13.46
N ILE A 98 -11.74 8.75 12.53
CA ILE A 98 -11.71 7.58 11.65
C ILE A 98 -11.31 6.40 12.52
N GLU A 99 -12.24 5.49 12.77
CA GLU A 99 -11.98 4.29 13.58
C GLU A 99 -11.74 3.05 12.71
N TYR A 100 -12.39 3.02 11.54
CA TYR A 100 -12.38 1.94 10.57
C TYR A 100 -11.85 2.46 9.22
N PRO A 101 -10.52 2.45 9.01
CA PRO A 101 -9.90 3.12 7.86
C PRO A 101 -10.26 2.50 6.51
N TRP A 102 -10.78 1.28 6.50
CA TRP A 102 -11.22 0.59 5.28
C TRP A 102 -12.64 0.94 4.83
N ILE A 103 -13.40 1.77 5.57
CA ILE A 103 -14.76 2.12 5.14
C ILE A 103 -14.70 3.03 3.91
N ALA A 104 -15.38 2.61 2.86
CA ALA A 104 -15.56 3.37 1.62
C ALA A 104 -17.03 3.76 1.45
N ALA A 105 -17.28 5.02 1.13
CA ALA A 105 -18.59 5.54 0.80
C ALA A 105 -18.83 5.41 -0.70
N ILE A 106 -19.95 4.79 -1.09
CA ILE A 106 -20.34 4.61 -2.50
C ILE A 106 -21.46 5.58 -2.79
N TYR A 107 -21.19 6.49 -3.73
CA TYR A 107 -22.15 7.47 -4.20
C TYR A 107 -22.68 7.06 -5.56
N SER A 108 -23.97 7.23 -5.77
CA SER A 108 -24.60 7.07 -7.07
C SER A 108 -25.21 8.39 -7.54
N LYS A 109 -25.18 8.62 -8.84
CA LYS A 109 -25.75 9.79 -9.48
C LYS A 109 -27.28 9.72 -9.46
N LEU A 110 -27.91 10.61 -8.69
CA LEU A 110 -29.35 10.82 -8.69
C LEU A 110 -29.65 12.20 -9.32
N LYS A 111 -30.18 12.19 -10.55
CA LYS A 111 -30.39 13.40 -11.38
C LYS A 111 -29.08 14.16 -11.60
N ASP A 112 -28.89 15.28 -10.90
CA ASP A 112 -27.76 16.20 -11.03
C ASP A 112 -26.82 16.18 -9.81
N SER A 113 -27.07 15.30 -8.82
CA SER A 113 -26.26 15.19 -7.59
C SER A 113 -25.82 13.76 -7.32
N PHE A 114 -24.72 13.62 -6.57
CA PHE A 114 -24.26 12.34 -6.05
C PHE A 114 -24.73 12.16 -4.61
N GLU A 115 -25.45 11.09 -4.35
CA GLU A 115 -25.95 10.74 -3.03
C GLU A 115 -25.27 9.47 -2.54
N ASN A 116 -24.98 9.38 -1.24
CA ASN A 116 -24.42 8.16 -0.67
C ASN A 116 -25.51 7.09 -0.60
N VAL A 117 -25.40 6.07 -1.45
CA VAL A 117 -26.38 5.00 -1.55
C VAL A 117 -25.93 3.72 -0.85
N CYS A 118 -24.62 3.52 -0.72
CA CYS A 118 -24.03 2.30 -0.19
C CYS A 118 -22.69 2.55 0.52
N VAL A 119 -22.17 1.48 1.11
CA VAL A 119 -20.86 1.41 1.75
C VAL A 119 -20.08 0.22 1.17
N GLY A 120 -18.76 0.29 1.25
CA GLY A 120 -17.85 -0.80 0.90
C GLY A 120 -16.67 -0.89 1.86
N SER A 121 -15.83 -1.90 1.63
CA SER A 121 -14.57 -2.11 2.34
C SER A 121 -13.40 -2.06 1.37
N ILE A 122 -12.41 -1.22 1.65
CA ILE A 122 -11.15 -1.16 0.91
C ILE A 122 -10.40 -2.48 1.12
N LEU A 123 -10.13 -3.19 0.03
CA LEU A 123 -9.32 -4.42 0.04
C LEU A 123 -7.89 -4.15 -0.40
N SER A 124 -7.70 -3.23 -1.35
CA SER A 124 -6.40 -2.82 -1.86
C SER A 124 -6.44 -1.35 -2.27
N GLN A 125 -5.32 -0.82 -2.77
CA GLN A 125 -5.24 0.56 -3.29
C GLN A 125 -6.25 0.85 -4.43
N THR A 126 -6.75 -0.18 -5.10
CA THR A 126 -7.60 -0.03 -6.29
C THR A 126 -8.89 -0.84 -6.24
N VAL A 127 -9.17 -1.53 -5.12
CA VAL A 127 -10.32 -2.44 -4.99
C VAL A 127 -11.12 -2.13 -3.74
N VAL A 128 -12.42 -1.90 -3.95
CA VAL A 128 -13.44 -1.80 -2.90
C VAL A 128 -14.42 -2.95 -3.05
N LEU A 129 -14.61 -3.70 -1.97
CA LEU A 129 -15.62 -4.75 -1.87
C LEU A 129 -16.95 -4.14 -1.42
N THR A 130 -18.05 -4.50 -2.09
CA THR A 130 -19.41 -4.09 -1.71
C THR A 130 -20.43 -5.18 -2.05
N ALA A 131 -21.70 -4.94 -1.72
CA ALA A 131 -22.79 -5.84 -2.07
C ALA A 131 -23.19 -5.69 -3.54
N ALA A 132 -23.58 -6.78 -4.19
CA ALA A 132 -23.98 -6.77 -5.61
C ALA A 132 -25.10 -5.75 -5.91
N HIS A 133 -26.14 -5.69 -5.06
CA HIS A 133 -27.25 -4.75 -5.23
C HIS A 133 -26.87 -3.26 -5.13
N CYS A 134 -25.67 -2.92 -4.66
CA CYS A 134 -25.17 -1.54 -4.68
C CYS A 134 -24.73 -1.11 -6.08
N VAL A 135 -24.41 -2.08 -6.95
CA VAL A 135 -23.83 -1.86 -8.28
C VAL A 135 -24.63 -2.52 -9.41
N THR A 136 -25.80 -3.10 -9.10
CA THR A 136 -26.69 -3.72 -10.07
C THR A 136 -28.12 -3.21 -9.90
N ASN A 137 -28.90 -3.18 -10.98
CA ASN A 137 -30.34 -2.96 -10.93
C ASN A 137 -31.10 -4.18 -10.40
N ASP A 138 -32.43 -4.07 -10.25
CA ASP A 138 -33.31 -5.15 -9.76
C ASP A 138 -33.30 -6.43 -10.62
N PHE A 139 -32.81 -6.34 -11.86
CA PHE A 139 -32.65 -7.46 -12.78
C PHE A 139 -31.24 -8.07 -12.75
N GLY A 140 -30.35 -7.55 -11.90
CA GLY A 140 -28.96 -8.00 -11.77
C GLY A 140 -28.03 -7.50 -12.87
N ASN A 141 -28.42 -6.48 -13.64
CA ASN A 141 -27.53 -5.86 -14.62
C ASN A 141 -26.63 -4.82 -13.95
N VAL A 142 -25.34 -4.86 -14.28
CA VAL A 142 -24.34 -3.90 -13.76
C VAL A 142 -24.67 -2.49 -14.24
N LEU A 143 -24.65 -1.55 -13.30
CA LEU A 143 -24.90 -0.14 -13.57
C LEU A 143 -23.63 0.56 -14.13
N PRO A 144 -23.76 1.63 -14.94
CA PRO A 144 -22.62 2.30 -15.56
C PRO A 144 -21.63 2.86 -14.54
N THR A 145 -20.33 2.76 -14.83
CA THR A 145 -19.27 3.21 -13.92
C THR A 145 -19.27 4.73 -13.68
N GLU A 146 -19.68 5.51 -14.67
CA GLU A 146 -19.80 6.97 -14.64
C GLU A 146 -20.89 7.47 -13.68
N ASP A 147 -21.81 6.59 -13.29
CA ASP A 147 -22.85 6.90 -12.31
C ASP A 147 -22.33 6.76 -10.88
N TYR A 148 -21.08 6.33 -10.67
CA TYR A 148 -20.51 6.10 -9.35
C TYR A 148 -19.34 7.02 -9.01
N LEU A 149 -19.29 7.43 -7.74
CA LEU A 149 -18.10 7.98 -7.10
C LEU A 149 -17.80 7.21 -5.82
N ILE A 150 -16.50 6.95 -5.58
CA ILE A 150 -16.03 6.27 -4.38
C ILE A 150 -15.30 7.29 -3.49
N GLY A 151 -15.81 7.51 -2.29
CA GLY A 151 -15.18 8.35 -1.27
C GLY A 151 -14.52 7.49 -0.21
N VAL A 152 -13.22 7.68 0.02
CA VAL A 152 -12.45 7.01 1.07
C VAL A 152 -11.85 8.03 2.03
N GLY A 153 -11.57 7.62 3.28
CA GLY A 153 -11.03 8.54 4.29
C GLY A 153 -11.99 9.68 4.70
N LYS A 154 -13.28 9.54 4.38
CA LYS A 154 -14.30 10.54 4.72
C LYS A 154 -14.67 10.45 6.21
N LEU A 155 -14.46 11.54 6.94
CA LEU A 155 -15.09 11.81 8.23
C LEU A 155 -16.49 12.38 7.96
N TYR A 156 -17.52 11.84 8.63
CA TYR A 156 -18.89 12.32 8.55
C TYR A 156 -19.20 13.27 9.70
#